data_AF-A0A959X2H4-F1
#
_entry.id   AF-A0A959X2H4-F1
#
_cell.length_a   1.000
_cell.length_b   1.000
_cell.length_c   1.000
_cell.angle_alpha   90.00
_cell.angle_beta   90.00
_cell.angle_gamma   90.00
#
_symmetry.space_group_name_H-M   'P 1'
#
loop_
_entity.id
_entity.type
_entity.pdbx_description
1 polymer ?
#
loop_
_entity_poly.entity_id
_entity_poly.type
_entity_poly.pdbx_seq_one_letter_code
_entity_poly.pdbx_strand_id
1 'polypeptide(L)'
;MTDPALDAATAKLTADGAASSVIAAFIDRYNRLASGETGYVYEADLEPLTNPPMLADQELGDAATQALAQTAVVRLNGGLGTSMGLAGPKCLIPVRDGLSFLDIVVRQILAVREAHGVRLPLLLMNSYNTSAASLAALEAYPDLAVGSLPLEFVQSREPKLLADTRMPASWPANPNLEWCPPG
;
A
#
# COMPACT_ATOMS: atom_id res chain seq x y z
N MET A 1 13.36 0.96 31.81
CA MET A 1 14.24 2.04 31.34
C MET A 1 13.67 2.52 30.02
N THR A 2 13.50 3.83 29.84
CA THR A 2 13.10 4.43 28.57
C THR A 2 14.20 4.22 27.53
N ASP A 3 13.84 3.81 26.31
CA ASP A 3 14.76 3.69 25.18
C ASP A 3 14.78 5.04 24.44
N PRO A 4 15.88 5.83 24.51
CA PRO A 4 15.93 7.16 23.91
C PRO A 4 15.71 7.16 22.39
N ALA A 5 16.07 6.07 21.70
CA ALA A 5 15.89 5.97 20.26
C ALA A 5 14.40 5.76 19.90
N LEU A 6 13.69 4.95 20.68
CA LEU A 6 12.25 4.76 20.54
C LEU A 6 11.48 6.06 20.83
N ASP A 7 11.87 6.77 21.90
CA ASP A 7 11.26 8.06 22.26
C ASP A 7 11.44 9.09 21.14
N ALA A 8 12.66 9.18 20.58
CA ALA A 8 12.96 10.09 19.47
C ALA A 8 12.18 9.73 18.19
N ALA A 9 12.09 8.44 17.84
CA ALA A 9 11.34 8.00 16.67
C ALA A 9 9.83 8.24 16.83
N THR A 10 9.28 7.98 18.01
CA THR A 10 7.87 8.22 18.34
C THR A 10 7.52 9.71 18.32
N ALA A 11 8.40 10.55 18.86
CA ALA A 11 8.25 12.00 18.78
C ALA A 11 8.28 12.49 17.32
N LYS A 12 9.17 11.94 16.50
CA LYS A 12 9.26 12.27 15.07
C LYS A 12 8.01 11.86 14.29
N LEU A 13 7.46 10.67 14.54
CA LEU A 13 6.17 10.23 13.97
C LEU A 13 5.01 11.11 14.42
N THR A 14 4.97 11.49 15.70
CA THR A 14 3.92 12.36 16.23
C THR A 14 3.98 13.75 15.57
N ALA A 15 5.18 14.30 15.42
CA ALA A 15 5.40 15.57 14.72
C ALA A 15 5.02 15.51 13.23
N ASP A 16 5.11 14.32 12.61
CA ASP A 16 4.64 14.07 11.25
C ASP A 16 3.11 13.93 11.13
N GLY A 17 2.39 13.95 12.25
CA GLY A 17 0.94 13.74 12.26
C GLY A 17 0.53 12.29 12.02
N ALA A 18 1.43 11.32 12.27
CA ALA A 18 1.11 9.91 12.14
C ALA A 18 -0.05 9.51 13.06
N ALA A 19 -0.96 8.68 12.54
CA ALA A 19 -2.08 8.16 13.33
C ALA A 19 -1.59 7.29 14.49
N SER A 20 -2.37 7.23 15.57
CA SER A 20 -2.03 6.45 16.77
C SER A 20 -1.79 4.97 16.47
N SER A 21 -2.52 4.40 15.50
CA SER A 21 -2.32 3.02 15.04
C SER A 21 -0.98 2.81 14.32
N VAL A 22 -0.52 3.80 13.56
CA VAL A 22 0.80 3.77 12.89
C VAL A 22 1.91 3.82 13.93
N ILE A 23 1.80 4.71 14.90
CA ILE A 23 2.76 4.82 16.01
C ILE A 23 2.80 3.51 16.80
N ALA A 24 1.65 2.95 17.16
CA ALA A 24 1.58 1.68 17.88
C ALA A 24 2.22 0.52 17.10
N ALA A 25 1.97 0.44 15.79
CA ALA A 25 2.56 -0.59 14.94
C ALA A 25 4.08 -0.41 14.77
N PHE A 26 4.57 0.83 14.70
CA PHE A 26 6.00 1.12 14.70
C PHE A 26 6.67 0.70 16.02
N ILE A 27 6.05 1.02 17.17
CA ILE A 27 6.57 0.62 18.49
C ILE A 27 6.68 -0.90 18.60
N ASP A 28 5.67 -1.65 18.14
CA ASP A 28 5.71 -3.12 18.12
C ASP A 28 6.92 -3.64 17.32
N ARG A 29 7.08 -3.18 16.07
CA ARG A 29 8.22 -3.56 15.22
C ARG A 29 9.56 -3.14 15.80
N TYR A 30 9.63 -1.95 16.40
CA TYR A 30 10.84 -1.47 17.06
C TYR A 30 11.24 -2.39 18.22
N ASN A 31 10.28 -2.81 19.05
CA ASN A 31 10.54 -3.69 20.18
C ASN A 31 11.02 -5.07 19.73
N ARG A 32 10.47 -5.60 18.63
CA ARG A 32 10.95 -6.82 17.98
C ARG A 32 12.38 -6.69 17.45
N LEU A 33 12.69 -5.58 16.79
CA LEU A 33 14.07 -5.27 16.39
C LEU A 33 15.00 -5.19 17.61
N ALA A 34 14.56 -4.52 18.68
CA ALA A 34 15.33 -4.33 19.91
C ALA A 34 15.60 -5.64 20.68
N SER A 35 14.71 -6.64 20.55
CA SER A 35 14.92 -7.97 21.13
C SER A 35 15.82 -8.87 20.28
N GLY A 36 16.30 -8.39 19.12
CA GLY A 36 17.18 -9.12 18.22
C GLY A 36 16.43 -9.95 17.17
N GLU A 37 15.13 -9.76 17.01
CA GLU A 37 14.38 -10.41 15.94
C GLU A 37 14.83 -9.88 14.58
N THR A 38 15.14 -10.80 13.66
CA THR A 38 15.67 -10.49 12.32
C THR A 38 14.60 -10.48 11.23
N GLY A 39 13.43 -11.05 11.52
CA GLY A 39 12.39 -11.33 10.52
C GLY A 39 12.72 -12.51 9.59
N TYR A 40 13.82 -13.23 9.82
CA TYR A 40 14.09 -14.46 9.08
C TYR A 40 13.12 -15.56 9.48
N VAL A 41 12.63 -16.27 8.46
CA VAL A 41 11.88 -17.52 8.61
C VAL A 41 12.74 -18.61 8.00
N TYR A 42 13.17 -19.58 8.81
CA TYR A 42 14.06 -20.64 8.35
C TYR A 42 13.25 -21.81 7.78
N GLU A 43 13.82 -22.50 6.78
CA GLU A 43 13.19 -23.69 6.18
C GLU A 43 12.87 -24.77 7.22
N ALA A 44 13.71 -24.91 8.25
CA ALA A 44 13.49 -25.87 9.34
C ALA A 44 12.26 -25.56 10.21
N ASP A 45 11.76 -24.33 10.18
CA ASP A 45 10.57 -23.88 10.91
C ASP A 45 9.29 -23.91 10.04
N LEU A 46 9.40 -24.42 8.80
CA LEU A 46 8.33 -24.43 7.82
C LEU A 46 7.93 -25.86 7.44
N GLU A 47 6.65 -26.02 7.11
CA GLU A 47 6.11 -27.21 6.46
C GLU A 47 5.43 -26.80 5.15
N PRO A 48 5.61 -27.57 4.05
CA PRO A 48 5.01 -27.23 2.77
C PRO A 48 3.49 -27.43 2.81
N LEU A 49 2.73 -26.43 2.36
CA LEU A 49 1.31 -26.56 2.09
C LEU A 49 1.11 -27.24 0.73
N THR A 50 0.91 -28.57 0.74
CA THR A 50 0.92 -29.38 -0.50
C THR A 50 -0.42 -29.45 -1.23
N ASN A 51 -1.54 -29.19 -0.56
CA ASN A 51 -2.88 -29.32 -1.13
C ASN A 51 -3.80 -28.14 -0.75
N PRO A 52 -3.54 -26.93 -1.26
CA PRO A 52 -4.43 -25.78 -1.03
C PRO A 52 -5.75 -25.94 -1.81
N PRO A 53 -6.86 -25.38 -1.30
CA PRO A 53 -8.10 -25.30 -2.06
C PRO A 53 -7.90 -24.46 -3.33
N MET A 54 -8.39 -24.96 -4.47
CA MET A 54 -8.26 -24.27 -5.75
C MET A 54 -9.53 -23.51 -6.11
N LEU A 55 -9.37 -22.32 -6.71
CA LEU A 55 -10.49 -21.53 -7.20
C LEU A 55 -11.32 -22.26 -8.27
N ALA A 56 -10.65 -23.06 -9.11
CA ALA A 56 -11.29 -23.83 -10.18
C ALA A 56 -12.28 -24.90 -9.65
N ASP A 57 -12.13 -25.31 -8.40
CA ASP A 57 -12.98 -26.30 -7.75
C ASP A 57 -14.17 -25.67 -7.02
N GLN A 58 -14.30 -24.34 -7.05
CA GLN A 58 -15.37 -23.62 -6.36
C GLN A 58 -16.53 -23.34 -7.32
N GLU A 59 -17.74 -23.70 -6.92
CA GLU A 59 -18.97 -23.28 -7.62
C GLU A 59 -19.47 -21.96 -7.06
N LEU A 60 -19.65 -20.96 -7.93
CA LEU A 60 -20.23 -19.67 -7.57
C LEU A 60 -21.75 -19.75 -7.72
N GLY A 61 -22.46 -19.74 -6.59
CA GLY A 61 -23.92 -19.67 -6.56
C GLY A 61 -24.47 -18.25 -6.71
N ASP A 62 -25.80 -18.13 -6.64
CA ASP A 62 -26.54 -16.87 -6.80
C ASP A 62 -26.13 -15.76 -5.81
N ALA A 63 -25.51 -16.12 -4.68
CA ALA A 63 -24.98 -15.19 -3.70
C ALA A 63 -23.74 -14.40 -4.19
N ALA A 64 -23.08 -14.84 -5.27
CA ALA A 64 -21.85 -14.22 -5.76
C ALA A 64 -22.04 -12.75 -6.15
N THR A 65 -23.12 -12.43 -6.86
CA THR A 65 -23.42 -11.04 -7.27
C THR A 65 -23.75 -10.17 -6.05
N GLN A 66 -24.43 -10.72 -5.04
CA GLN A 66 -24.73 -10.01 -3.80
C GLN A 66 -23.44 -9.71 -3.02
N ALA A 67 -22.52 -10.66 -2.94
CA ALA A 67 -21.20 -10.47 -2.34
C ALA A 67 -20.36 -9.42 -3.10
N LEU A 68 -20.40 -9.47 -4.44
CA LEU A 68 -19.72 -8.50 -5.29
C LEU A 68 -20.26 -7.07 -5.06
N ALA A 69 -21.57 -6.92 -4.85
CA ALA A 69 -22.18 -5.62 -4.55
C ALA A 69 -21.70 -5.01 -3.21
N GLN A 70 -21.23 -5.83 -2.27
CA GLN A 70 -20.66 -5.42 -0.99
C GLN A 70 -19.13 -5.29 -1.02
N THR A 71 -18.49 -5.56 -2.16
CA THR A 71 -17.04 -5.55 -2.30
C THR A 71 -16.50 -4.16 -2.64
N ALA A 72 -15.36 -3.81 -2.03
CA ALA A 72 -14.50 -2.71 -2.48
C ALA A 72 -13.14 -3.27 -2.94
N VAL A 73 -12.56 -2.66 -3.97
CA VAL A 73 -11.25 -3.03 -4.50
C VAL A 73 -10.22 -2.02 -4.05
N VAL A 74 -9.16 -2.48 -3.39
CA VAL A 74 -7.99 -1.67 -3.05
C VAL A 74 -6.82 -2.09 -3.93
N ARG A 75 -6.17 -1.13 -4.58
CA ARG A 75 -4.96 -1.38 -5.37
C ARG A 75 -3.76 -0.69 -4.74
N LEU A 76 -2.74 -1.49 -4.43
CA LEU A 76 -1.47 -0.99 -3.91
C LEU A 76 -0.76 -0.21 -5.02
N ASN A 77 -0.51 1.07 -4.78
CA ASN A 77 0.02 1.99 -5.77
C ASN A 77 1.09 2.94 -5.18
N GLY A 78 1.75 2.54 -4.11
CA GLY A 78 2.81 3.34 -3.47
C GLY A 78 4.17 3.30 -4.18
N GLY A 79 4.38 2.28 -5.03
CA GLY A 79 5.68 1.97 -5.63
C GLY A 79 6.05 2.83 -6.85
N LEU A 80 7.32 3.20 -6.93
CA LEU A 80 7.92 3.87 -8.08
C LEU A 80 8.56 2.88 -9.05
N GLY A 81 8.64 3.25 -10.32
CA GLY A 81 9.32 2.48 -11.37
C GLY A 81 10.86 2.57 -11.33
N THR A 82 11.46 2.91 -10.20
CA THR A 82 12.90 3.24 -10.08
C THR A 82 13.81 2.08 -10.46
N SER A 83 13.46 0.84 -10.10
CA SER A 83 14.21 -0.35 -10.51
C SER A 83 14.21 -0.58 -12.04
N MET A 84 13.25 0.02 -12.74
CA MET A 84 13.13 -0.01 -14.20
C MET A 84 13.69 1.27 -14.85
N GLY A 85 14.35 2.16 -14.08
CA GLY A 85 14.91 3.42 -14.58
C GLY A 85 13.88 4.54 -14.79
N LEU A 86 12.67 4.42 -14.23
CA LEU A 86 11.60 5.39 -14.39
C LEU A 86 11.38 6.21 -13.11
N ALA A 87 11.16 7.52 -13.28
CA ALA A 87 11.01 8.47 -12.18
C ALA A 87 9.56 8.66 -11.69
N GLY A 88 8.61 7.82 -12.12
CA GLY A 88 7.18 7.99 -11.84
C GLY A 88 6.50 6.75 -11.22
N PRO A 89 5.19 6.86 -10.92
CA PRO A 89 4.39 5.73 -10.41
C PRO A 89 4.41 4.57 -11.40
N LYS A 90 4.62 3.35 -10.88
CA LYS A 90 4.63 2.15 -11.74
C LYS A 90 3.31 1.93 -12.47
N CYS A 91 2.19 2.37 -11.91
CA CYS A 91 0.88 2.20 -12.51
C CYS A 91 0.67 3.00 -13.81
N LEU A 92 1.46 4.06 -14.04
CA LEU A 92 1.34 4.91 -15.22
C LEU A 92 2.21 4.44 -16.40
N ILE A 93 2.95 3.35 -16.23
CA ILE A 93 3.76 2.77 -17.30
C ILE A 93 2.82 2.20 -18.37
N PRO A 94 2.97 2.59 -19.66
CA PRO A 94 2.23 1.99 -20.77
C PRO A 94 2.51 0.49 -20.89
N VAL A 95 1.45 -0.31 -21.03
CA VAL A 95 1.51 -1.77 -21.09
C VAL A 95 1.11 -2.28 -22.46
N ARG A 96 -0.05 -1.85 -22.95
CA ARG A 96 -0.63 -2.36 -24.18
C ARG A 96 -1.55 -1.33 -24.82
N ASP A 97 -1.45 -1.18 -26.14
CA ASP A 97 -2.35 -0.33 -26.93
C ASP A 97 -2.47 1.10 -26.39
N GLY A 98 -1.36 1.65 -25.86
CA GLY A 98 -1.28 2.97 -25.24
C GLY A 98 -1.88 3.07 -23.83
N LEU A 99 -2.43 1.99 -23.28
CA LEU A 99 -2.99 1.95 -21.93
C LEU A 99 -1.92 1.64 -20.88
N SER A 100 -1.93 2.39 -19.79
CA SER A 100 -1.15 2.10 -18.60
C SER A 100 -1.75 0.96 -17.77
N PHE A 101 -1.01 0.48 -16.76
CA PHE A 101 -1.57 -0.45 -15.77
C PHE A 101 -2.81 0.13 -15.08
N LEU A 102 -2.79 1.44 -14.77
CA LEU A 102 -3.91 2.11 -14.13
C LEU A 102 -5.14 2.12 -15.04
N ASP A 103 -4.96 2.45 -16.32
CA ASP A 103 -6.05 2.43 -17.31
C ASP A 103 -6.72 1.06 -17.40
N ILE A 104 -5.91 -0.01 -17.45
CA ILE A 104 -6.41 -1.38 -17.53
C ILE A 104 -7.26 -1.71 -16.30
N VAL A 105 -6.77 -1.38 -15.10
CA VAL A 105 -7.50 -1.62 -13.85
C VAL A 105 -8.81 -0.84 -13.79
N VAL A 106 -8.80 0.45 -14.15
CA VAL A 106 -10.00 1.28 -14.16
C VAL A 106 -11.05 0.71 -15.11
N ARG A 107 -10.64 0.34 -16.33
CA ARG A 107 -11.55 -0.25 -17.32
C ARG A 107 -12.10 -1.60 -16.88
N GLN A 108 -11.31 -2.43 -16.19
CA GLN A 108 -11.81 -3.68 -15.59
C GLN A 108 -12.91 -3.42 -14.55
N ILE A 109 -12.71 -2.43 -13.67
CA ILE A 109 -13.74 -2.07 -12.68
C ILE A 109 -15.02 -1.60 -13.35
N LEU A 110 -14.92 -0.69 -14.33
CA LEU A 110 -16.08 -0.18 -15.06
C LEU A 110 -16.82 -1.29 -15.81
N ALA A 111 -16.10 -2.20 -16.47
CA ALA A 111 -16.69 -3.36 -17.15
C ALA A 111 -17.42 -4.29 -16.17
N VAL A 112 -16.88 -4.53 -14.97
CA VAL A 112 -17.55 -5.34 -13.95
C VAL A 112 -18.81 -4.64 -13.41
N ARG A 113 -18.76 -3.31 -13.21
CA ARG A 113 -19.94 -2.53 -12.82
C ARG A 113 -21.05 -2.64 -13.86
N GLU A 114 -20.71 -2.50 -15.14
CA GLU A 114 -21.65 -2.63 -16.26
C GLU A 114 -22.23 -4.05 -16.35
N ALA A 115 -21.38 -5.08 -16.31
CA ALA A 115 -21.81 -6.46 -16.49
C ALA A 115 -22.72 -6.98 -15.36
N HIS A 116 -22.49 -6.52 -14.12
CA HIS A 116 -23.19 -7.04 -12.94
C HIS A 116 -24.13 -6.03 -12.26
N GLY A 117 -24.19 -4.78 -12.72
CA GLY A 117 -25.03 -3.73 -12.14
C GLY A 117 -24.66 -3.39 -10.69
N VAL A 118 -23.37 -3.49 -10.33
CA VAL A 118 -22.86 -3.32 -8.96
C VAL A 118 -22.07 -2.02 -8.78
N ARG A 119 -21.96 -1.56 -7.54
CA ARG A 119 -21.23 -0.34 -7.17
C ARG A 119 -19.71 -0.45 -7.35
N LEU A 120 -19.12 -1.56 -6.89
CA LEU A 120 -17.69 -1.89 -6.86
C LEU A 120 -16.72 -0.67 -6.79
N PRO A 121 -16.55 -0.03 -5.63
CA PRO A 121 -15.58 1.06 -5.46
C PRO A 121 -14.15 0.61 -5.71
N LEU A 122 -13.35 1.47 -6.34
CA LEU A 122 -11.90 1.31 -6.48
C LEU A 122 -11.20 2.40 -5.66
N LEU A 123 -10.29 1.99 -4.78
CA LEU A 123 -9.43 2.88 -4.02
C LEU A 123 -7.96 2.56 -4.32
N LEU A 124 -7.17 3.60 -4.59
CA LEU A 124 -5.73 3.48 -4.72
C LEU A 124 -5.07 3.74 -3.37
N MET A 125 -4.25 2.79 -2.90
CA MET A 125 -3.32 3.04 -1.80
C MET A 125 -2.07 3.70 -2.36
N ASN A 126 -2.06 5.02 -2.40
CA ASN A 126 -0.97 5.81 -2.94
C ASN A 126 0.10 6.08 -1.87
N SER A 127 1.30 6.43 -2.31
CA SER A 127 2.31 7.07 -1.46
C SER A 127 2.36 8.57 -1.74
N TYR A 128 3.08 9.30 -0.91
CA TYR A 128 3.41 10.71 -1.14
C TYR A 128 4.13 10.95 -2.47
N ASN A 129 4.76 9.92 -3.05
CA ASN A 129 5.41 10.01 -4.35
C ASN A 129 4.49 9.65 -5.53
N THR A 130 3.31 9.07 -5.28
CA THR A 130 2.44 8.56 -6.36
C THR A 130 1.06 9.19 -6.42
N SER A 131 0.58 9.79 -5.33
CA SER A 131 -0.78 10.37 -5.22
C SER A 131 -1.08 11.36 -6.36
N ALA A 132 -0.33 12.46 -6.46
CA ALA A 132 -0.64 13.54 -7.40
C ALA A 132 -0.73 13.07 -8.86
N ALA A 133 0.27 12.31 -9.33
CA ALA A 133 0.30 11.81 -10.71
C ALA A 133 -0.78 10.76 -10.97
N SER A 134 -1.11 9.92 -9.98
CA SER A 134 -2.17 8.91 -10.13
C SER A 134 -3.55 9.55 -10.18
N LEU A 135 -3.82 10.53 -9.31
CA LEU A 135 -5.09 11.27 -9.32
C LEU A 135 -5.29 12.07 -10.62
N ALA A 136 -4.24 12.73 -11.11
CA ALA A 136 -4.30 13.44 -12.39
C ALA A 136 -4.65 12.49 -13.55
N ALA A 137 -4.12 11.26 -13.55
CA ALA A 137 -4.49 10.26 -14.55
C ALA A 137 -5.95 9.78 -14.43
N LEU A 138 -6.51 9.76 -13.20
CA LEU A 138 -7.91 9.39 -12.97
C LEU A 138 -8.92 10.44 -13.43
N GLU A 139 -8.51 11.68 -13.70
CA GLU A 139 -9.40 12.72 -14.26
C GLU A 139 -10.00 12.32 -15.61
N ALA A 140 -9.35 11.44 -16.36
CA ALA A 140 -9.86 10.86 -17.60
C ALA A 140 -11.08 9.92 -17.39
N TYR A 141 -11.41 9.57 -16.15
CA TYR A 141 -12.44 8.59 -15.78
C TYR A 141 -13.45 9.15 -14.76
N PRO A 142 -14.31 10.12 -15.14
CA PRO A 142 -15.25 10.76 -14.23
C PRO A 142 -16.25 9.79 -13.58
N ASP A 143 -16.60 8.70 -14.27
CA ASP A 143 -17.55 7.68 -13.79
C ASP A 143 -16.94 6.70 -12.77
N LEU A 144 -15.65 6.83 -12.45
CA LEU A 144 -14.98 5.94 -11.50
C LEU A 144 -15.40 6.20 -10.06
N ALA A 145 -15.58 7.48 -9.70
CA ALA A 145 -15.92 7.90 -8.34
C ALA A 145 -17.29 7.35 -7.92
N VAL A 146 -17.44 7.00 -6.64
CA VAL A 146 -18.72 6.49 -6.15
C VAL A 146 -19.18 7.16 -4.87
N GLY A 147 -20.20 8.02 -5.01
CA GLY A 147 -20.70 8.83 -3.92
C GLY A 147 -19.58 9.71 -3.37
N SER A 148 -19.45 9.76 -2.03
CA SER A 148 -18.40 10.51 -1.35
C SER A 148 -17.13 9.71 -1.06
N LEU A 149 -16.99 8.48 -1.59
CA LEU A 149 -15.77 7.71 -1.36
C LEU A 149 -14.60 8.34 -2.11
N PRO A 150 -13.45 8.52 -1.44
CA PRO A 150 -12.25 9.01 -2.11
C PRO A 150 -11.72 7.96 -3.08
N LEU A 151 -11.06 8.41 -4.14
CA LEU A 151 -10.37 7.53 -5.10
C LEU A 151 -9.02 7.03 -4.56
N GLU A 152 -8.53 7.64 -3.49
CA GLU A 152 -7.28 7.24 -2.86
C GLU A 152 -7.36 7.28 -1.34
N PHE A 153 -6.40 6.59 -0.73
CA PHE A 153 -5.87 6.96 0.57
C PHE A 153 -4.35 6.88 0.50
N VAL A 154 -3.69 7.75 1.27
CA VAL A 154 -2.22 7.81 1.30
C VAL A 154 -1.71 6.91 2.41
N GLN A 155 -0.84 5.95 2.06
CA GLN A 155 -0.17 5.09 3.03
C GLN A 155 0.70 5.91 3.99
N SER A 156 0.90 5.40 5.21
CA SER A 156 1.78 6.04 6.20
C SER A 156 3.26 5.96 5.79
N ARG A 157 4.10 6.65 6.58
CA ARG A 157 5.56 6.58 6.49
C ARG A 157 6.15 6.45 7.89
N GLU A 158 7.35 5.89 7.95
CA GLU A 158 8.10 5.67 9.18
C GLU A 158 9.53 6.19 9.05
N PRO A 159 10.13 6.65 10.16
CA PRO A 159 11.50 7.11 10.14
C PRO A 159 12.43 5.94 9.91
N LYS A 160 13.39 6.09 8.99
CA LYS A 160 14.51 5.17 8.88
C LYS A 160 15.34 5.27 10.15
N LEU A 161 15.84 4.13 10.61
CA LEU A 161 16.69 4.06 11.79
C LEU A 161 18.13 3.80 11.38
N LEU A 162 19.08 4.42 12.09
CA LEU A 162 20.49 4.11 11.96
C LEU A 162 20.75 2.70 12.47
N ALA A 163 21.52 1.89 11.74
CA ALA A 163 21.70 0.47 12.04
C ALA A 163 22.43 0.21 13.37
N ASP A 164 23.33 1.11 13.76
CA ASP A 164 24.18 1.00 14.95
C ASP A 164 23.47 1.50 16.23
N THR A 165 22.71 2.58 16.12
CA THR A 165 22.14 3.30 17.26
C THR A 165 20.64 3.18 17.38
N ARG A 166 19.95 2.73 16.31
CA ARG A 166 18.48 2.75 16.15
C ARG A 166 17.85 4.13 16.23
N MET A 167 18.66 5.20 16.29
CA MET A 167 18.17 6.57 16.27
C MET A 167 17.53 6.86 14.90
N PRO A 168 16.45 7.68 14.85
CA PRO A 168 15.89 8.11 13.58
C PRO A 168 16.95 8.88 12.78
N ALA A 169 17.12 8.49 11.51
CA ALA A 169 18.08 9.12 10.61
C ALA A 169 17.76 10.61 10.40
N SER A 170 18.80 11.42 10.21
CA SER A 170 18.71 12.82 9.83
C SER A 170 19.49 13.07 8.53
N TRP A 171 18.85 13.76 7.60
CA TRP A 171 19.41 14.12 6.30
C TRP A 171 18.90 15.50 5.86
N PRO A 172 19.48 16.60 6.39
CA PRO A 172 18.98 17.96 6.16
C PRO A 172 18.95 18.39 4.69
N ALA A 173 19.85 17.84 3.86
CA ALA A 173 19.89 18.13 2.43
C ALA A 173 18.64 17.63 1.68
N ASN A 174 17.98 16.58 2.18
CA ASN A 174 16.71 16.09 1.66
C ASN A 174 15.96 15.31 2.75
N PRO A 175 15.14 15.99 3.58
CA PRO A 175 14.44 15.36 4.71
C PRO A 175 13.51 14.21 4.30
N ASN A 176 13.05 14.15 3.05
CA ASN A 176 12.24 13.02 2.56
C ASN A 176 13.00 11.69 2.59
N LEU A 177 14.34 11.72 2.52
CA LEU A 177 15.16 10.52 2.60
C LEU A 177 15.24 9.93 4.01
N GLU A 178 14.81 10.67 5.03
CA GLU A 178 14.72 10.19 6.41
C GLU A 178 13.55 9.23 6.62
N TRP A 179 12.66 9.10 5.64
CA TRP A 179 11.42 8.35 5.72
C TRP A 179 11.38 7.18 4.73
N CYS A 180 10.64 6.13 5.10
CA CYS A 180 10.27 5.04 4.21
C CYS A 180 8.80 4.66 4.41
N PRO A 181 8.13 4.13 3.37
CA PRO A 181 6.86 3.47 3.58
C PRO A 181 7.05 2.20 4.43
N PRO A 182 6.10 1.84 5.31
CA PRO A 182 6.21 0.67 6.18
C PRO A 182 5.69 -0.61 5.50
N GLY A 183 6.12 -0.83 4.26
CA GLY A 183 5.72 -1.93 3.38
C GLY A 183 6.46 -1.89 2.05
#